data_AF-A0A074WSZ6-F1
#
_entry.id   AF-A0A074WSZ6-F1
#
_cell.length_a   1.000
_cell.length_b   1.000
_cell.length_c   1.000
_cell.angle_alpha   90.00
_cell.angle_beta   90.00
_cell.angle_gamma   90.00
#
_symmetry.space_group_name_H-M   'P 1'
#
loop_
_entity.id
_entity.type
_entity.pdbx_description
1 polymer ?
#
loop_
_entity_poly.entity_id
_entity_poly.type
_entity_poly.pdbx_seq_one_letter_code
_entity_poly.pdbx_strand_id
1 'polypeptide(L)'
;MSLSRSPSPKRGGGWASPGLNANFAQSRSSTPVTSYSQNHSVTWASAQARSHQVNGYPAYQDTGSGFLTKHMRNISASLPFFNNAPKDERQAEKEKMNRARWSPARRGYLANFKSMLGHHMQRSKSRFILVLVLVLLIICFYTTPLHYWYKKSSWLGGGSKFVVILAANMGGGVMEWKGPREWAIERDSVRNKKNYVHRWGYELEIVDMSTKKRYAHEWRESWEKVDTIRNAMRKYPHAEWFWWLDLNTFIMEPSYSLQQHIFNNLNDNVYRDINDYNPLNISHPLTGAHLDPESLSPVGDGKADSINLIVPQDCGGFNLGSFFVKRSAWTDRLLDIWWDPVGYEQKHMEWEHKEQDALEYMYTNQPWVRPHLAFIPQRKVNSFPPGACGDNGEDMNIHYHEHDRDFVVNMAGCEWGRDCWGEMYNYRQLSNRLNRNNWEKFKDGVSGAFSFLKTKKKEITGTEKDNEDKEKKES
;
A
#
# COMPACT_ATOMS: atom_id res chain seq x y z
N MET A 1 -45.94 -48.42 26.82
CA MET A 1 -46.03 -47.98 28.23
C MET A 1 -46.28 -46.48 28.20
N SER A 2 -47.55 -46.06 28.19
CA SER A 2 -48.40 -45.75 29.36
C SER A 2 -48.18 -44.32 29.86
N LEU A 3 -49.21 -43.52 29.61
CA LEU A 3 -49.46 -42.13 29.99
C LEU A 3 -49.37 -41.87 31.50
N SER A 4 -49.02 -40.64 31.89
CA SER A 4 -49.71 -39.84 32.93
C SER A 4 -49.12 -38.42 32.89
N ARG A 5 -49.85 -37.29 32.86
CA ARG A 5 -51.08 -36.90 33.54
C ARG A 5 -51.80 -35.80 32.74
N SER A 6 -53.14 -35.83 32.75
CA SER A 6 -54.04 -34.79 32.27
C SER A 6 -54.40 -33.79 33.40
N PRO A 7 -54.47 -32.47 33.14
CA PRO A 7 -55.09 -31.53 34.08
C PRO A 7 -56.61 -31.48 33.90
N SER A 8 -57.30 -31.34 35.03
CA SER A 8 -58.75 -31.29 35.23
C SER A 8 -59.45 -30.09 34.56
N PRO A 9 -60.74 -30.22 34.16
CA PRO A 9 -61.48 -29.17 33.46
C PRO A 9 -61.99 -28.08 34.43
N LYS A 10 -61.89 -26.82 34.02
CA LYS A 10 -62.59 -25.70 34.66
C LYS A 10 -64.08 -25.74 34.29
N ARG A 11 -64.96 -25.43 35.25
CA ARG A 11 -66.39 -25.25 35.03
C ARG A 11 -66.63 -24.22 33.92
N GLY A 12 -67.19 -24.67 32.79
CA GLY A 12 -67.73 -23.79 31.75
C GLY A 12 -67.14 -23.90 30.33
N GLY A 13 -66.27 -24.88 30.01
CA GLY A 13 -65.81 -25.05 28.62
C GLY A 13 -65.20 -26.41 28.35
N GLY A 14 -65.68 -27.10 27.31
CA GLY A 14 -65.29 -28.47 26.94
C GLY A 14 -63.89 -28.63 26.34
N TRP A 15 -63.55 -29.87 26.01
CA TRP A 15 -62.27 -30.31 25.45
C TRP A 15 -62.07 -29.82 24.01
N ALA A 16 -60.85 -29.42 23.65
CA ALA A 16 -60.50 -29.02 22.29
C ALA A 16 -60.27 -30.25 21.39
N SER A 17 -61.15 -30.47 20.42
CA SER A 17 -60.89 -31.33 19.26
C SER A 17 -60.65 -30.47 18.01
N PRO A 18 -59.81 -30.95 17.07
CA PRO A 18 -59.28 -30.14 15.99
C PRO A 18 -60.24 -30.07 14.79
N GLY A 19 -60.30 -28.89 14.18
CA GLY A 19 -60.84 -28.70 12.83
C GLY A 19 -62.28 -28.20 12.77
N LEU A 20 -62.43 -27.07 12.08
CA LEU A 20 -63.66 -26.58 11.43
C LEU A 20 -64.87 -26.36 12.34
N ASN A 21 -65.11 -25.10 12.72
CA ASN A 21 -66.25 -24.34 12.19
C ASN A 21 -66.32 -22.92 12.77
N ALA A 22 -66.83 -22.03 11.93
CA ALA A 22 -66.98 -20.61 12.12
C ALA A 22 -67.83 -20.26 13.36
N ASN A 23 -67.30 -19.38 14.21
CA ASN A 23 -68.10 -18.73 15.25
C ASN A 23 -68.74 -17.46 14.70
N PHE A 24 -70.05 -17.53 14.50
CA PHE A 24 -70.97 -16.41 14.62
C PHE A 24 -70.76 -15.74 15.98
N ALA A 25 -70.30 -14.48 15.98
CA ALA A 25 -70.40 -13.61 17.13
C ALA A 25 -71.59 -12.66 16.94
N GLN A 26 -72.65 -12.90 17.70
CA GLN A 26 -73.67 -11.89 17.98
C GLN A 26 -73.01 -10.71 18.70
N SER A 27 -73.04 -9.54 18.08
CA SER A 27 -72.95 -8.27 18.81
C SER A 27 -74.17 -7.41 18.44
N ARG A 28 -75.01 -7.18 19.46
CA ARG A 28 -76.06 -6.17 19.42
C ARG A 28 -75.40 -4.80 19.61
N SER A 29 -75.57 -3.88 18.67
CA SER A 29 -75.64 -2.44 18.93
C SER A 29 -76.23 -1.70 17.73
N SER A 30 -77.10 -0.75 18.03
CA SER A 30 -78.08 -0.07 17.18
C SER A 30 -77.49 0.89 16.13
N THR A 31 -77.96 0.78 14.89
CA THR A 31 -77.79 1.81 13.86
C THR A 31 -78.95 2.81 13.89
N PRO A 32 -78.71 4.14 13.94
CA PRO A 32 -79.70 5.10 13.47
C PRO A 32 -79.63 5.18 11.94
N VAL A 33 -80.76 4.95 11.27
CA VAL A 33 -80.92 5.20 9.84
C VAL A 33 -81.27 6.68 9.67
N THR A 34 -80.32 7.49 9.23
CA THR A 34 -80.61 8.82 8.68
C THR A 34 -80.63 8.73 7.16
N SER A 35 -81.83 8.76 6.59
CA SER A 35 -82.05 9.03 5.19
C SER A 35 -81.71 10.49 4.91
N TYR A 36 -80.90 10.75 3.88
CA TYR A 36 -80.81 12.11 3.32
C TYR A 36 -80.87 12.10 1.80
N SER A 37 -81.72 13.02 1.37
CA SER A 37 -82.19 13.34 0.04
C SER A 37 -81.07 13.62 -0.96
N GLN A 38 -81.33 13.23 -2.21
CA GLN A 38 -80.53 13.58 -3.38
C GLN A 38 -80.50 15.10 -3.56
N ASN A 39 -79.32 15.69 -3.42
CA ASN A 39 -78.97 16.91 -4.15
C ASN A 39 -77.45 17.00 -4.35
N HIS A 40 -77.04 17.22 -5.60
CA HIS A 40 -75.66 17.16 -6.05
C HIS A 40 -74.81 18.34 -5.56
N SER A 41 -74.15 18.20 -4.41
CA SER A 41 -72.92 18.94 -4.10
C SER A 41 -72.02 18.13 -3.15
N VAL A 42 -70.94 17.56 -3.70
CA VAL A 42 -69.95 16.81 -2.93
C VAL A 42 -68.99 17.82 -2.28
N THR A 43 -69.06 17.98 -0.96
CA THR A 43 -68.12 18.81 -0.19
C THR A 43 -66.90 17.99 0.24
N TRP A 44 -65.73 18.62 0.33
CA TRP A 44 -64.45 17.97 0.64
C TRP A 44 -64.48 17.13 1.94
N ALA A 45 -65.25 17.58 2.93
CA ALA A 45 -65.47 16.87 4.19
C ALA A 45 -66.15 15.50 3.99
N SER A 46 -67.09 15.38 3.06
CA SER A 46 -67.80 14.11 2.78
C SER A 46 -66.91 13.08 2.07
N ALA A 47 -65.94 13.54 1.27
CA ALA A 47 -64.95 12.67 0.61
C ALA A 47 -63.89 12.18 1.59
N GLN A 48 -63.42 13.05 2.51
CA GLN A 48 -62.46 12.70 3.55
C GLN A 48 -63.01 11.66 4.53
N ALA A 49 -64.30 11.77 4.89
CA ALA A 49 -64.98 10.80 5.74
C ALA A 49 -65.09 9.41 5.10
N ARG A 50 -65.34 9.35 3.77
CA ARG A 50 -65.35 8.07 3.03
C ARG A 50 -63.96 7.46 2.88
N SER A 51 -62.91 8.26 2.67
CA SER A 51 -61.54 7.72 2.60
C SER A 51 -61.03 7.17 3.94
N HIS A 52 -61.52 7.72 5.06
CA HIS A 52 -61.16 7.23 6.39
C HIS A 52 -61.76 5.85 6.73
N GLN A 53 -62.87 5.47 6.08
CA GLN A 53 -63.48 4.15 6.24
C GLN A 53 -62.81 3.06 5.40
N VAL A 54 -62.07 3.40 4.34
CA VAL A 54 -61.45 2.43 3.42
C VAL A 54 -60.03 2.03 3.87
N ASN A 55 -59.39 2.78 4.78
CA ASN A 55 -58.06 2.48 5.33
C ASN A 55 -58.06 1.54 6.56
N GLY A 56 -59.18 0.86 6.84
CA GLY A 56 -59.32 -0.05 7.98
C GLY A 56 -58.92 -1.50 7.67
N TYR A 57 -57.65 -1.78 7.35
CA TYR A 57 -57.12 -3.15 7.48
C TYR A 57 -56.64 -3.35 8.93
N PRO A 58 -57.02 -4.44 9.62
CA PRO A 58 -56.58 -4.66 10.99
C PRO A 58 -55.07 -4.97 11.00
N ALA A 59 -54.29 -4.11 11.63
CA ALA A 59 -52.87 -4.37 11.86
C ALA A 59 -52.74 -5.49 12.89
N TYR A 60 -52.24 -6.64 12.46
CA TYR A 60 -51.86 -7.76 13.32
C TYR A 60 -50.74 -7.30 14.28
N GLN A 61 -51.06 -7.15 15.57
CA GLN A 61 -50.09 -6.87 16.62
C GLN A 61 -49.48 -8.19 17.11
N ASP A 62 -48.27 -8.47 16.65
CA ASP A 62 -47.50 -9.60 17.17
C ASP A 62 -46.81 -9.17 18.48
N THR A 63 -47.19 -9.83 19.59
CA THR A 63 -46.60 -9.58 20.90
C THR A 63 -45.22 -10.24 20.97
N GLY A 64 -44.18 -9.49 20.60
CA GLY A 64 -42.78 -9.85 20.83
C GLY A 64 -41.86 -9.54 19.66
N SER A 65 -41.33 -8.31 19.57
CA SER A 65 -40.21 -8.05 18.64
C SER A 65 -39.32 -6.88 19.10
N GLY A 66 -38.03 -7.16 19.21
CA GLY A 66 -36.99 -6.23 19.67
C GLY A 66 -36.64 -5.12 18.68
N PHE A 67 -35.73 -4.24 19.10
CA PHE A 67 -35.33 -3.01 18.39
C PHE A 67 -34.92 -3.22 16.92
N LEU A 68 -34.24 -4.33 16.61
CA LEU A 68 -33.77 -4.64 15.25
C LEU A 68 -34.91 -4.97 14.27
N THR A 69 -35.97 -5.64 14.72
CA THR A 69 -37.09 -6.03 13.86
C THR A 69 -37.95 -4.83 13.47
N LYS A 70 -38.03 -3.80 14.33
CA LYS A 70 -38.67 -2.52 14.01
C LYS A 70 -37.91 -1.74 12.94
N HIS A 71 -36.58 -1.77 12.99
CA HIS A 71 -35.75 -1.04 12.02
C HIS A 71 -35.71 -1.70 10.64
N MET A 72 -35.73 -3.04 10.59
CA MET A 72 -35.83 -3.78 9.32
C MET A 72 -37.19 -3.59 8.63
N ARG A 73 -38.28 -3.42 9.40
CA ARG A 73 -39.60 -3.15 8.83
C ARG A 73 -39.66 -1.81 8.09
N ASN A 74 -39.00 -0.77 8.62
CA ASN A 74 -38.90 0.54 7.96
C ASN A 74 -38.08 0.51 6.66
N ILE A 75 -37.10 -0.40 6.56
CA ILE A 75 -36.33 -0.60 5.33
C ILE A 75 -37.15 -1.42 4.31
N SER A 76 -37.89 -2.44 4.76
CA SER A 76 -38.77 -3.23 3.89
C SER A 76 -39.99 -2.45 3.36
N ALA A 77 -40.48 -1.46 4.12
CA ALA A 77 -41.61 -0.62 3.73
C ALA A 77 -41.22 0.51 2.75
N SER A 78 -39.93 0.77 2.54
CA SER A 78 -39.44 1.78 1.59
C SER A 78 -39.01 1.20 0.24
N LEU A 79 -39.10 -0.12 0.05
CA LEU A 79 -38.88 -0.75 -1.24
C LEU A 79 -40.19 -0.76 -2.06
N PRO A 80 -40.17 -0.33 -3.33
CA PRO A 80 -41.35 -0.41 -4.18
C PRO A 80 -41.71 -1.88 -4.43
N PHE A 81 -42.87 -2.31 -3.94
CA PHE A 81 -43.44 -3.61 -4.27
C PHE A 81 -43.87 -3.60 -5.75
N PHE A 82 -43.14 -4.35 -6.59
CA PHE A 82 -43.62 -4.72 -7.92
C PHE A 82 -44.67 -5.82 -7.77
N ASN A 83 -45.93 -5.42 -7.62
CA ASN A 83 -47.04 -6.35 -7.58
C ASN A 83 -47.38 -6.80 -9.01
N ASN A 84 -46.96 -8.01 -9.38
CA ASN A 84 -47.33 -8.67 -10.65
C ASN A 84 -48.71 -9.35 -10.51
N ALA A 85 -49.74 -8.56 -10.20
CA ALA A 85 -51.13 -9.00 -10.33
C ALA A 85 -51.70 -8.46 -11.65
N PRO A 86 -52.47 -9.26 -12.42
CA PRO A 86 -53.01 -8.80 -13.70
C PRO A 86 -53.97 -7.64 -13.45
N LYS A 87 -53.62 -6.46 -13.97
CA LYS A 87 -54.48 -5.28 -13.90
C LYS A 87 -55.65 -5.47 -14.85
N ASP A 88 -56.85 -5.59 -14.29
CA ASP A 88 -58.09 -5.32 -15.01
C ASP A 88 -58.07 -3.86 -15.50
N GLU A 89 -57.89 -3.67 -16.80
CA GLU A 89 -57.75 -2.35 -17.44
C GLU A 89 -58.99 -1.46 -17.30
N ARG A 90 -60.15 -2.04 -16.94
CA ARG A 90 -61.44 -1.32 -16.90
C ARG A 90 -61.59 -0.32 -15.75
N GLN A 91 -60.80 -0.45 -14.67
CA GLN A 91 -60.94 0.42 -13.50
C GLN A 91 -60.03 1.66 -13.55
N ALA A 92 -58.94 1.59 -14.33
CA ALA A 92 -58.00 2.70 -14.49
C ALA A 92 -58.47 3.79 -15.48
N GLU A 93 -59.40 3.46 -16.39
CA GLU A 93 -59.93 4.45 -17.34
C GLU A 93 -60.99 5.38 -16.73
N LYS A 94 -61.74 4.93 -15.70
CA LYS A 94 -62.80 5.75 -15.09
C LYS A 94 -62.29 6.93 -14.27
N GLU A 95 -61.06 6.90 -13.76
CA GLU A 95 -60.49 8.04 -13.01
C GLU A 95 -59.88 9.13 -13.92
N LYS A 96 -59.62 8.84 -15.20
CA LYS A 96 -58.99 9.80 -16.13
C LYS A 96 -59.98 10.66 -16.92
N MET A 97 -61.27 10.34 -16.92
CA MET A 97 -62.27 11.05 -17.75
C MET A 97 -62.87 12.30 -17.08
N ASN A 98 -62.64 12.54 -15.78
CA ASN A 98 -63.26 13.66 -15.05
C ASN A 98 -62.30 14.80 -14.64
N ARG A 99 -61.11 14.89 -15.24
CA ARG A 99 -60.23 16.07 -15.10
C ARG A 99 -59.93 16.72 -16.45
N ALA A 100 -60.97 17.10 -17.17
CA ALA A 100 -60.85 17.90 -18.39
C ALA A 100 -61.64 19.22 -18.24
N ARG A 101 -61.05 20.18 -17.51
CA ARG A 101 -61.28 21.63 -17.70
C ARG A 101 -60.21 22.41 -16.94
N TRP A 102 -59.05 22.57 -17.56
CA TRP A 102 -58.11 23.64 -17.22
C TRP A 102 -57.83 24.42 -18.51
N SER A 103 -58.06 25.73 -18.44
CA SER A 103 -57.86 26.68 -19.53
C SER A 103 -56.38 26.74 -19.96
N PRO A 104 -56.08 27.18 -21.20
CA PRO A 104 -54.72 27.26 -21.69
C PRO A 104 -54.07 28.52 -21.14
N ALA A 105 -53.46 28.44 -19.95
CA ALA A 105 -52.53 29.47 -19.52
C ALA A 105 -51.23 29.30 -20.33
N ARG A 106 -50.94 30.26 -21.22
CA ARG A 106 -49.65 30.39 -21.93
C ARG A 106 -48.49 30.21 -20.95
N ARG A 107 -47.88 29.02 -20.93
CA ARG A 107 -46.66 28.74 -20.16
C ARG A 107 -45.54 28.50 -21.16
N GLY A 108 -44.67 29.49 -21.31
CA GLY A 108 -43.61 29.51 -22.32
C GLY A 108 -42.66 28.33 -22.24
N TYR A 109 -41.98 28.07 -23.36
CA TYR A 109 -41.01 26.98 -23.57
C TYR A 109 -40.01 26.74 -22.42
N LEU A 110 -39.64 27.80 -21.68
CA LEU A 110 -38.78 27.72 -20.48
C LEU A 110 -39.35 26.88 -19.33
N ALA A 111 -40.68 26.78 -19.17
CA ALA A 111 -41.30 26.01 -18.10
C ALA A 111 -41.26 24.49 -18.36
N ASN A 112 -41.37 24.08 -19.64
CA ASN A 112 -41.18 22.70 -20.07
C ASN A 112 -39.70 22.29 -20.03
N PHE A 113 -38.79 23.23 -20.29
CA PHE A 113 -37.35 23.00 -20.12
C PHE A 113 -36.96 22.80 -18.64
N LYS A 114 -37.59 23.54 -17.71
CA LYS A 114 -37.38 23.37 -16.25
C LYS A 114 -37.88 22.03 -15.72
N SER A 115 -39.01 21.50 -16.19
CA SER A 115 -39.51 20.18 -15.75
C SER A 115 -38.70 19.03 -16.37
N MET A 116 -38.28 19.17 -17.63
CA MET A 116 -37.39 18.22 -18.31
C MET A 116 -36.00 18.18 -17.68
N LEU A 117 -35.40 19.35 -17.36
CA LEU A 117 -34.18 19.42 -16.54
C LEU A 117 -34.42 18.82 -15.16
N GLY A 118 -35.55 19.10 -14.50
CA GLY A 118 -35.83 18.59 -13.15
C GLY A 118 -35.79 17.06 -13.04
N HIS A 119 -36.38 16.34 -14.02
CA HIS A 119 -36.36 14.88 -14.06
C HIS A 119 -35.01 14.30 -14.50
N HIS A 120 -34.33 14.95 -15.44
CA HIS A 120 -32.97 14.58 -15.84
C HIS A 120 -31.96 14.85 -14.71
N MET A 121 -32.20 15.87 -13.91
CA MET A 121 -31.39 16.32 -12.78
C MET A 121 -31.66 15.50 -11.52
N GLN A 122 -32.87 14.97 -11.30
CA GLN A 122 -33.13 13.99 -10.22
C GLN A 122 -32.45 12.63 -10.49
N ARG A 123 -32.47 12.15 -11.74
CA ARG A 123 -31.75 10.92 -12.14
C ARG A 123 -30.23 11.10 -12.16
N SER A 124 -29.73 12.29 -12.55
CA SER A 124 -28.30 12.58 -12.49
C SER A 124 -27.82 12.88 -11.06
N LYS A 125 -28.64 13.49 -10.18
CA LYS A 125 -28.31 13.71 -8.76
C LYS A 125 -27.93 12.43 -8.02
N SER A 126 -28.63 11.33 -8.26
CA SER A 126 -28.27 10.03 -7.67
C SER A 126 -26.90 9.53 -8.16
N ARG A 127 -26.58 9.72 -9.45
CA ARG A 127 -25.25 9.40 -10.01
C ARG A 127 -24.16 10.32 -9.46
N PHE A 128 -24.42 11.62 -9.33
CA PHE A 128 -23.49 12.58 -8.73
C PHE A 128 -23.22 12.29 -7.25
N ILE A 129 -24.25 11.94 -6.47
CA ILE A 129 -24.09 11.53 -5.07
C ILE A 129 -23.25 10.27 -4.98
N LEU A 130 -23.47 9.29 -5.86
CA LEU A 130 -22.67 8.06 -5.89
C LEU A 130 -21.21 8.36 -6.20
N VAL A 131 -20.94 9.18 -7.22
CA VAL A 131 -19.57 9.64 -7.53
C VAL A 131 -18.95 10.37 -6.35
N LEU A 132 -19.69 11.27 -5.70
CA LEU A 132 -19.20 12.03 -4.55
C LEU A 132 -18.90 11.12 -3.35
N VAL A 133 -19.74 10.12 -3.08
CA VAL A 133 -19.49 9.09 -2.06
C VAL A 133 -18.26 8.26 -2.41
N LEU A 134 -18.09 7.88 -3.67
CA LEU A 134 -16.93 7.11 -4.13
C LEU A 134 -15.64 7.93 -3.97
N VAL A 135 -15.66 9.21 -4.33
CA VAL A 135 -14.54 10.14 -4.11
C VAL A 135 -14.26 10.30 -2.61
N LEU A 136 -15.28 10.43 -1.77
CA LEU A 136 -15.13 10.48 -0.31
C LEU A 136 -14.51 9.19 0.24
N LEU A 137 -14.96 8.03 -0.22
CA LEU A 137 -14.39 6.74 0.17
C LEU A 137 -12.93 6.61 -0.25
N ILE A 138 -12.57 7.07 -1.46
CA ILE A 138 -11.19 7.13 -1.93
C ILE A 138 -10.35 8.04 -1.03
N ILE A 139 -10.83 9.25 -0.74
CA ILE A 139 -10.14 10.19 0.15
C ILE A 139 -9.99 9.58 1.54
N CYS A 140 -11.04 9.00 2.11
CA CYS A 140 -10.99 8.30 3.39
C CYS A 140 -9.98 7.15 3.35
N PHE A 141 -9.95 6.34 2.30
CA PHE A 141 -8.98 5.24 2.18
C PHE A 141 -7.53 5.74 2.22
N TYR A 142 -7.19 6.78 1.45
CA TYR A 142 -5.84 7.32 1.40
C TYR A 142 -5.44 8.19 2.61
N THR A 143 -6.41 8.79 3.31
CA THR A 143 -6.14 9.63 4.50
C THR A 143 -6.12 8.84 5.81
N THR A 144 -6.73 7.66 5.85
CA THR A 144 -6.78 6.79 7.03
C THR A 144 -5.68 5.72 6.99
N PRO A 145 -5.36 5.07 8.14
CA PRO A 145 -4.41 3.95 8.16
C PRO A 145 -4.86 2.73 7.34
N LEU A 146 -6.07 2.72 6.77
CA LEU A 146 -6.56 1.62 5.93
C LEU A 146 -5.62 1.36 4.74
N HIS A 147 -5.11 2.42 4.10
CA HIS A 147 -4.17 2.28 3.00
C HIS A 147 -2.84 1.63 3.43
N TYR A 148 -2.35 1.93 4.63
CA TYR A 148 -1.16 1.28 5.19
C TYR A 148 -1.41 -0.21 5.44
N TRP A 149 -2.54 -0.56 6.07
CA TRP A 149 -2.90 -1.96 6.33
C TRP A 149 -3.15 -2.76 5.05
N TYR A 150 -3.74 -2.13 4.04
CA TYR A 150 -3.89 -2.72 2.71
C TYR A 150 -2.53 -3.10 2.11
N LYS A 151 -1.57 -2.17 2.16
CA LYS A 151 -0.22 -2.41 1.64
C LYS A 151 0.54 -3.47 2.44
N LYS A 152 0.40 -3.45 3.77
CA LYS A 152 1.04 -4.41 4.68
C LYS A 152 0.49 -5.84 4.52
N SER A 153 -0.78 -5.99 4.20
CA SER A 153 -1.43 -7.32 4.08
C SER A 153 -0.72 -8.23 3.07
N SER A 154 -0.46 -9.48 3.45
CA SER A 154 0.32 -10.45 2.66
C SER A 154 -0.34 -10.86 1.35
N TRP A 155 -1.68 -10.87 1.29
CA TRP A 155 -2.45 -11.26 0.10
C TRP A 155 -2.72 -10.10 -0.87
N LEU A 156 -2.73 -8.86 -0.37
CA LEU A 156 -3.03 -7.68 -1.16
C LEU A 156 -1.72 -6.98 -1.55
N GLY A 157 -1.24 -6.04 -0.74
CA GLY A 157 -0.02 -5.30 -1.07
C GLY A 157 1.29 -6.07 -0.88
N GLY A 158 1.27 -7.20 -0.18
CA GLY A 158 2.43 -8.07 -0.01
C GLY A 158 3.55 -7.48 0.85
N GLY A 159 3.32 -6.36 1.54
CA GLY A 159 4.35 -5.67 2.34
C GLY A 159 4.92 -6.53 3.47
N SER A 160 4.07 -7.28 4.18
CA SER A 160 4.53 -8.13 5.29
C SER A 160 5.45 -9.29 4.88
N LYS A 161 5.58 -9.58 3.59
CA LYS A 161 6.50 -10.59 3.07
C LYS A 161 7.96 -10.12 3.03
N PHE A 162 8.20 -8.81 3.14
CA PHE A 162 9.51 -8.21 3.02
C PHE A 162 9.94 -7.58 4.35
N VAL A 163 11.17 -7.90 4.76
CA VAL A 163 11.82 -7.31 5.93
C VAL A 163 13.09 -6.63 5.44
N VAL A 164 13.23 -5.34 5.77
CA VAL A 164 14.45 -4.58 5.54
C VAL A 164 15.29 -4.65 6.80
N ILE A 165 16.54 -5.11 6.68
CA ILE A 165 17.49 -5.20 7.77
C ILE A 165 18.49 -4.06 7.61
N LEU A 166 18.63 -3.26 8.65
CA LEU A 166 19.60 -2.18 8.76
C LEU A 166 20.50 -2.43 9.97
N ALA A 167 21.77 -2.66 9.69
CA ALA A 167 22.82 -2.57 10.69
C ALA A 167 23.10 -1.09 11.01
N ALA A 168 22.81 -0.67 12.23
CA ALA A 168 23.13 0.66 12.74
C ALA A 168 23.89 0.53 14.06
N ASN A 169 24.82 1.43 14.35
CA ASN A 169 25.53 1.44 15.63
C ASN A 169 25.01 2.60 16.47
N MET A 170 24.03 2.32 17.33
CA MET A 170 23.38 3.36 18.15
C MET A 170 24.26 3.84 19.31
N GLY A 171 25.34 3.13 19.64
CA GLY A 171 26.17 3.39 20.82
C GLY A 171 27.56 3.96 20.54
N GLY A 172 28.03 3.92 19.29
CA GLY A 172 29.43 4.18 18.94
C GLY A 172 30.32 2.93 19.09
N GLY A 173 31.53 2.99 18.52
CA GLY A 173 32.47 1.87 18.53
C GLY A 173 33.26 1.77 19.84
N VAL A 174 33.98 0.65 20.01
CA VAL A 174 34.90 0.45 21.14
C VAL A 174 36.26 1.13 20.92
N MET A 175 36.71 1.21 19.65
CA MET A 175 38.02 1.79 19.31
C MET A 175 37.94 3.30 19.06
N GLU A 176 36.82 3.79 18.51
CA GLU A 176 36.62 5.21 18.23
C GLU A 176 35.20 5.68 18.64
N TRP A 177 35.15 6.87 19.23
CA TRP A 177 33.89 7.54 19.50
C TRP A 177 33.27 8.00 18.19
N LYS A 178 31.98 7.70 18.03
CA LYS A 178 31.24 8.04 16.81
C LYS A 178 31.27 9.54 16.54
N GLY A 179 31.79 9.91 15.38
CA GLY A 179 31.94 11.31 14.98
C GLY A 179 30.60 12.00 14.67
N PRO A 180 30.51 13.34 14.73
CA PRO A 180 29.28 14.06 14.39
C PRO A 180 28.76 13.76 12.98
N ARG A 181 29.68 13.48 12.03
CA ARG A 181 29.35 13.13 10.64
C ARG A 181 28.70 11.75 10.55
N GLU A 182 29.24 10.75 11.24
CA GLU A 182 28.69 9.39 11.30
C GLU A 182 27.30 9.38 11.96
N TRP A 183 27.11 10.14 13.03
CA TRP A 183 25.79 10.36 13.63
C TRP A 183 24.79 10.93 12.63
N ALA A 184 25.23 11.88 11.80
CA ALA A 184 24.37 12.47 10.78
C ALA A 184 24.05 11.49 9.65
N ILE A 185 25.03 10.70 9.18
CA ILE A 185 24.83 9.64 8.18
C ILE A 185 23.82 8.62 8.69
N GLU A 186 24.01 8.09 9.91
CA GLU A 186 23.10 7.11 10.50
C GLU A 186 21.68 7.67 10.59
N ARG A 187 21.53 8.88 11.13
CA ARG A 187 20.22 9.50 11.28
C ARG A 187 19.51 9.67 9.94
N ASP A 188 20.21 10.13 8.91
CA ASP A 188 19.63 10.33 7.59
C ASP A 188 19.31 8.98 6.90
N SER A 189 20.18 7.98 7.03
CA SER A 189 20.00 6.63 6.51
C SER A 189 18.82 5.90 7.16
N VAL A 190 18.74 5.90 8.50
CA VAL A 190 17.62 5.33 9.27
C VAL A 190 16.32 6.03 8.90
N ARG A 191 16.30 7.36 8.81
CA ARG A 191 15.11 8.12 8.43
C ARG A 191 14.64 7.79 7.02
N ASN A 192 15.56 7.67 6.07
CA ASN A 192 15.27 7.32 4.67
C ASN A 192 14.61 5.92 4.59
N LYS A 193 15.24 4.91 5.18
CA LYS A 193 14.74 3.52 5.18
C LYS A 193 13.41 3.39 5.93
N LYS A 194 13.27 4.05 7.08
CA LYS A 194 12.02 4.08 7.85
C LYS A 194 10.86 4.68 7.04
N ASN A 195 11.10 5.77 6.31
CA ASN A 195 10.08 6.37 5.46
C ASN A 195 9.65 5.45 4.32
N TYR A 196 10.61 4.77 3.68
CA TYR A 196 10.33 3.82 2.61
C TYR A 196 9.50 2.63 3.08
N VAL A 197 9.95 1.98 4.17
CA VAL A 197 9.26 0.85 4.79
C VAL A 197 7.85 1.23 5.22
N HIS A 198 7.68 2.39 5.86
CA HIS A 198 6.36 2.87 6.27
C HIS A 198 5.42 3.12 5.08
N ARG A 199 5.94 3.64 3.97
CA ARG A 199 5.16 3.90 2.75
C ARG A 199 4.61 2.63 2.09
N TRP A 200 5.36 1.53 2.19
CA TRP A 200 5.03 0.26 1.53
C TRP A 200 4.53 -0.84 2.46
N GLY A 201 4.50 -0.59 3.77
CA GLY A 201 4.04 -1.57 4.74
C GLY A 201 5.01 -2.73 4.94
N TYR A 202 6.30 -2.52 4.67
CA TYR A 202 7.37 -3.46 5.01
C TYR A 202 7.64 -3.44 6.52
N GLU A 203 8.44 -4.39 7.00
CA GLU A 203 9.02 -4.34 8.33
C GLU A 203 10.47 -3.84 8.26
N LEU A 204 10.90 -3.04 9.25
CA LEU A 204 12.28 -2.58 9.38
C LEU A 204 12.87 -3.13 10.67
N GLU A 205 13.91 -3.94 10.54
CA GLU A 205 14.73 -4.39 11.65
C GLU A 205 16.00 -3.53 11.72
N ILE A 206 16.11 -2.72 12.77
CA ILE A 206 17.32 -1.98 13.08
C ILE A 206 18.07 -2.80 14.12
N VAL A 207 19.19 -3.37 13.72
CA VAL A 207 20.05 -4.12 14.63
C VAL A 207 21.12 -3.18 15.15
N ASP A 208 21.25 -3.11 16.47
CA ASP A 208 22.40 -2.47 17.10
C ASP A 208 23.63 -3.36 16.94
N MET A 209 24.56 -2.89 16.12
CA MET A 209 25.85 -3.53 15.87
C MET A 209 26.92 -3.03 16.83
N SER A 210 26.52 -2.43 17.97
CA SER A 210 27.46 -2.16 19.05
C SER A 210 28.24 -3.45 19.35
N THR A 211 29.56 -3.36 19.37
CA THR A 211 30.45 -4.53 19.36
C THR A 211 30.16 -5.40 20.58
N LYS A 212 29.33 -6.43 20.36
CA LYS A 212 29.17 -7.51 21.34
C LYS A 212 30.56 -8.09 21.52
N LYS A 213 30.94 -8.44 22.76
CA LYS A 213 32.26 -9.00 23.07
C LYS A 213 32.69 -10.15 22.14
N ARG A 214 31.73 -10.87 21.55
CA ARG A 214 31.92 -11.92 20.54
C ARG A 214 32.48 -11.44 19.20
N TYR A 215 32.23 -10.19 18.81
CA TYR A 215 32.66 -9.57 17.55
C TYR A 215 33.66 -8.43 17.77
N ALA A 216 34.24 -8.30 18.96
CA ALA A 216 35.13 -7.19 19.33
C ALA A 216 36.50 -7.17 18.61
N HIS A 217 36.77 -8.14 17.74
CA HIS A 217 37.93 -8.08 16.84
C HIS A 217 37.50 -7.39 15.54
N GLU A 218 38.26 -6.41 15.07
CA GLU A 218 38.00 -5.56 13.87
C GLU A 218 37.62 -6.37 12.60
N TRP A 219 38.00 -7.64 12.56
CA TRP A 219 37.73 -8.58 11.46
C TRP A 219 36.38 -9.32 11.57
N ARG A 220 35.65 -9.20 12.68
CA ARG A 220 34.39 -9.93 12.97
C ARG A 220 33.11 -9.15 12.64
N GLU A 221 33.19 -7.85 12.43
CA GLU A 221 32.00 -6.98 12.36
C GLU A 221 31.15 -7.26 11.11
N SER A 222 31.80 -7.45 9.95
CA SER A 222 31.08 -7.68 8.70
C SER A 222 30.40 -9.05 8.65
N TRP A 223 30.93 -10.00 9.41
CA TRP A 223 30.37 -11.33 9.56
C TRP A 223 29.07 -11.37 10.39
N GLU A 224 28.83 -10.39 11.27
CA GLU A 224 27.59 -10.29 12.06
C GLU A 224 26.34 -10.20 11.16
N LYS A 225 26.48 -9.83 9.87
CA LYS A 225 25.44 -9.94 8.83
C LYS A 225 24.74 -11.31 8.83
N VAL A 226 25.51 -12.39 8.93
CA VAL A 226 24.98 -13.76 8.84
C VAL A 226 24.08 -14.08 10.04
N ASP A 227 24.55 -13.78 11.26
CA ASP A 227 23.80 -14.01 12.49
C ASP A 227 22.55 -13.10 12.58
N THR A 228 22.66 -11.88 12.10
CA THR A 228 21.55 -10.92 12.12
C THR A 228 20.45 -11.28 11.13
N ILE A 229 20.79 -11.72 9.92
CA ILE A 229 19.82 -12.27 8.96
C ILE A 229 19.09 -13.48 9.57
N ARG A 230 19.83 -14.41 10.19
CA ARG A 230 19.24 -15.57 10.86
C ARG A 230 18.29 -15.18 11.99
N ASN A 231 18.67 -14.21 12.81
CA ASN A 231 17.81 -13.71 13.89
C ASN A 231 16.57 -13.00 13.35
N ALA A 232 16.69 -12.23 12.27
CA ALA A 232 15.55 -11.61 11.59
C ALA A 232 14.59 -12.67 11.02
N MET A 233 15.11 -13.76 10.43
CA MET A 233 14.28 -14.89 9.98
C MET A 233 13.53 -15.56 11.12
N ARG A 234 14.11 -15.66 12.32
CA ARG A 234 13.39 -16.20 13.49
C ARG A 234 12.33 -15.24 14.01
N LYS A 235 12.63 -13.93 14.03
CA LYS A 235 11.74 -12.88 14.53
C LYS A 235 10.51 -12.65 13.64
N TYR A 236 10.67 -12.78 12.33
CA TYR A 236 9.62 -12.51 11.34
C TYR A 236 9.23 -13.75 10.56
N PRO A 237 8.54 -14.75 11.16
CA PRO A 237 8.28 -16.06 10.55
C PRO A 237 7.45 -16.00 9.25
N HIS A 238 6.65 -14.95 9.07
CA HIS A 238 5.79 -14.76 7.89
C HIS A 238 6.48 -14.04 6.73
N ALA A 239 7.70 -13.55 6.93
CA ALA A 239 8.48 -12.91 5.88
C ALA A 239 9.16 -13.96 4.99
N GLU A 240 9.12 -13.69 3.69
CA GLU A 240 9.70 -14.51 2.63
C GLU A 240 11.07 -13.98 2.21
N TRP A 241 11.20 -12.66 2.07
CA TRP A 241 12.40 -11.99 1.61
C TRP A 241 12.95 -11.01 2.64
N PHE A 242 14.26 -11.05 2.79
CA PHE A 242 15.05 -10.21 3.69
C PHE A 242 15.99 -9.38 2.85
N TRP A 243 15.86 -8.07 2.92
CA TRP A 243 16.71 -7.13 2.21
C TRP A 243 17.73 -6.56 3.18
N TRP A 244 18.99 -6.91 2.99
CA TRP A 244 20.09 -6.30 3.72
C TRP A 244 20.43 -4.95 3.11
N LEU A 245 20.57 -3.91 3.93
CA LEU A 245 21.05 -2.61 3.51
C LEU A 245 22.09 -2.06 4.48
N ASP A 246 23.26 -1.70 3.94
CA ASP A 246 24.30 -1.03 4.71
C ASP A 246 23.91 0.40 5.12
N LEU A 247 24.59 0.91 6.14
CA LEU A 247 24.36 2.25 6.67
C LEU A 247 24.62 3.34 5.61
N ASN A 248 25.66 3.17 4.81
CA ASN A 248 26.11 4.09 3.76
C ASN A 248 25.30 3.96 2.45
N THR A 249 24.09 3.38 2.50
CA THR A 249 23.15 3.32 1.37
C THR A 249 21.99 4.30 1.54
N PHE A 250 21.50 4.85 0.43
CA PHE A 250 20.36 5.76 0.39
C PHE A 250 19.36 5.36 -0.70
N ILE A 251 18.08 5.21 -0.32
CA ILE A 251 16.99 4.90 -1.24
C ILE A 251 16.59 6.19 -1.96
N MET A 252 16.87 6.24 -3.25
CA MET A 252 16.65 7.40 -4.12
C MET A 252 15.22 7.48 -4.61
N GLU A 253 14.59 6.34 -4.92
CA GLU A 253 13.24 6.26 -5.49
C GLU A 253 12.24 5.61 -4.51
N PRO A 254 11.59 6.40 -3.62
CA PRO A 254 10.59 5.87 -2.71
C PRO A 254 9.21 5.68 -3.37
N SER A 255 9.09 5.91 -4.68
CA SER A 255 7.82 6.03 -5.40
C SER A 255 7.20 4.69 -5.82
N TYR A 256 8.01 3.62 -5.91
CA TYR A 256 7.59 2.27 -6.26
C TYR A 256 8.08 1.22 -5.23
N SER A 257 7.45 0.05 -5.27
CA SER A 257 7.70 -1.05 -4.33
C SER A 257 8.77 -2.01 -4.87
N LEU A 258 9.42 -2.77 -4.00
CA LEU A 258 10.36 -3.83 -4.37
C LEU A 258 9.72 -4.88 -5.28
N GLN A 259 8.44 -5.19 -5.05
CA GLN A 259 7.70 -6.16 -5.87
C GLN A 259 7.58 -5.68 -7.32
N GLN A 260 7.21 -4.41 -7.51
CA GLN A 260 7.11 -3.83 -8.84
C GLN A 260 8.48 -3.71 -9.51
N HIS A 261 9.52 -3.38 -8.74
CA HIS A 261 10.86 -3.16 -9.25
C HIS A 261 11.59 -4.44 -9.66
N ILE A 262 11.53 -5.47 -8.82
CA ILE A 262 12.36 -6.68 -8.93
C ILE A 262 11.50 -7.94 -9.02
N PHE A 263 10.70 -8.21 -7.98
CA PHE A 263 10.19 -9.56 -7.73
C PHE A 263 9.04 -10.02 -8.64
N ASN A 264 8.22 -9.10 -9.18
CA ASN A 264 7.13 -9.48 -10.08
C ASN A 264 7.66 -10.04 -11.42
N ASN A 265 8.79 -9.52 -11.89
CA ASN A 265 9.46 -9.94 -13.13
C ASN A 265 10.88 -10.43 -12.81
N LEU A 266 11.01 -11.34 -11.84
CA LEU A 266 12.32 -11.74 -11.31
C LEU A 266 13.24 -12.34 -12.38
N ASN A 267 12.71 -13.18 -13.28
CA ASN A 267 13.48 -13.81 -14.37
C ASN A 267 14.09 -12.81 -15.35
N ASP A 268 13.42 -11.69 -15.63
CA ASP A 268 13.91 -10.70 -16.59
C ASP A 268 14.88 -9.70 -15.93
N ASN A 269 14.76 -9.55 -14.61
CA ASN A 269 15.53 -8.58 -13.85
C ASN A 269 16.88 -9.10 -13.39
N VAL A 270 17.06 -10.41 -13.38
CA VAL A 270 18.17 -11.13 -12.75
C VAL A 270 18.74 -12.12 -13.76
N TYR A 271 20.05 -12.26 -13.78
CA TYR A 271 20.77 -13.25 -14.57
C TYR A 271 21.49 -14.22 -13.64
N ARG A 272 21.72 -15.46 -14.10
CA ARG A 272 22.40 -16.49 -13.30
C ARG A 272 23.76 -16.87 -13.87
N ASP A 273 23.93 -16.69 -15.17
CA ASP A 273 25.21 -16.96 -15.80
C ASP A 273 26.17 -15.84 -15.42
N ILE A 274 27.20 -16.19 -14.64
CA ILE A 274 28.24 -15.24 -14.26
C ILE A 274 28.99 -14.69 -15.47
N ASN A 275 28.97 -15.38 -16.62
CA ASN A 275 29.65 -14.92 -17.83
C ASN A 275 29.05 -13.63 -18.43
N ASP A 276 27.83 -13.24 -18.03
CA ASP A 276 27.23 -11.97 -18.48
C ASP A 276 28.01 -10.76 -17.94
N TYR A 277 28.51 -10.86 -16.71
CA TYR A 277 29.38 -9.85 -16.09
C TYR A 277 30.30 -10.52 -15.06
N ASN A 278 31.59 -10.58 -15.36
CA ASN A 278 32.55 -11.38 -14.58
C ASN A 278 33.84 -10.61 -14.28
N PRO A 279 33.82 -9.61 -13.38
CA PRO A 279 35.01 -8.84 -13.01
C PRO A 279 36.10 -9.73 -12.37
N LEU A 280 35.71 -10.83 -11.73
CA LEU A 280 36.61 -11.76 -11.01
C LEU A 280 37.23 -12.84 -11.90
N ASN A 281 36.88 -12.90 -13.20
CA ASN A 281 37.31 -13.96 -14.12
C ASN A 281 37.07 -15.39 -13.59
N ILE A 282 35.94 -15.60 -12.90
CA ILE A 282 35.57 -16.93 -12.39
C ILE A 282 35.21 -17.85 -13.56
N SER A 283 35.82 -19.03 -13.61
CA SER A 283 35.53 -20.01 -14.67
C SER A 283 34.14 -20.63 -14.49
N HIS A 284 33.27 -20.49 -15.50
CA HIS A 284 31.94 -21.09 -15.52
C HIS A 284 31.48 -21.42 -16.96
N PRO A 285 30.73 -22.51 -17.22
CA PRO A 285 30.37 -23.59 -16.29
C PRO A 285 31.57 -24.50 -15.95
N LEU A 286 31.50 -25.16 -14.80
CA LEU A 286 32.51 -26.15 -14.42
C LEU A 286 32.38 -27.42 -15.29
N THR A 287 33.50 -28.07 -15.60
CA THR A 287 33.55 -29.28 -16.44
C THR A 287 33.81 -30.57 -15.64
N GLY A 288 33.55 -30.57 -14.33
CA GLY A 288 33.84 -31.70 -13.46
C GLY A 288 32.88 -32.88 -13.66
N ALA A 289 33.40 -34.09 -13.90
CA ALA A 289 32.59 -35.30 -14.13
C ALA A 289 31.77 -35.76 -12.90
N HIS A 290 32.10 -35.28 -11.70
CA HIS A 290 31.39 -35.59 -10.44
C HIS A 290 30.21 -34.64 -10.17
N LEU A 291 30.01 -33.63 -11.02
CA LEU A 291 28.97 -32.63 -10.85
C LEU A 291 27.64 -33.13 -11.42
N ASP A 292 26.56 -32.76 -10.74
CA ASP A 292 25.20 -33.01 -11.20
C ASP A 292 24.85 -32.12 -12.41
N PRO A 293 23.87 -32.51 -13.24
CA PRO A 293 23.48 -31.74 -14.42
C PRO A 293 23.05 -30.30 -14.13
N GLU A 294 22.50 -30.04 -12.94
CA GLU A 294 22.07 -28.69 -12.53
C GLU A 294 23.29 -27.82 -12.19
N SER A 295 24.28 -28.33 -11.45
CA SER A 295 25.54 -27.64 -11.17
C SER A 295 26.46 -27.43 -12.40
N LEU A 296 26.28 -28.23 -13.44
CA LEU A 296 26.95 -28.06 -14.74
C LEU A 296 26.28 -26.98 -15.60
N SER A 297 25.01 -26.68 -15.35
CA SER A 297 24.27 -25.67 -16.11
C SER A 297 24.70 -24.26 -15.70
N PRO A 298 24.95 -23.34 -16.65
CA PRO A 298 25.26 -21.95 -16.34
C PRO A 298 24.13 -21.25 -15.57
N VAL A 299 22.88 -21.69 -15.76
CA VAL A 299 21.67 -21.09 -15.20
C VAL A 299 20.98 -21.97 -14.14
N GLY A 300 21.62 -23.07 -13.74
CA GLY A 300 21.01 -24.08 -12.88
C GLY A 300 19.75 -24.69 -13.51
N ASP A 301 18.66 -24.70 -12.75
CA ASP A 301 17.34 -25.21 -13.16
C ASP A 301 16.49 -24.24 -14.02
N GLY A 302 16.96 -23.01 -14.23
CA GLY A 302 16.26 -21.97 -14.99
C GLY A 302 14.95 -21.44 -14.40
N LYS A 303 14.59 -21.75 -13.14
CA LYS A 303 13.32 -21.33 -12.52
C LYS A 303 13.50 -20.21 -11.49
N ALA A 304 12.80 -19.08 -11.61
CA ALA A 304 12.84 -18.00 -10.61
C ALA A 304 12.62 -18.47 -9.16
N ASP A 305 11.76 -19.47 -8.94
CA ASP A 305 11.38 -19.93 -7.60
C ASP A 305 12.54 -20.55 -6.81
N SER A 306 13.56 -21.08 -7.49
CA SER A 306 14.74 -21.66 -6.87
C SER A 306 15.78 -20.62 -6.46
N ILE A 307 15.62 -19.34 -6.86
CA ILE A 307 16.49 -18.24 -6.42
C ILE A 307 16.25 -18.00 -4.93
N ASN A 308 17.31 -18.17 -4.14
CA ASN A 308 17.30 -17.93 -2.71
C ASN A 308 18.19 -16.75 -2.30
N LEU A 309 19.16 -16.38 -3.11
CA LEU A 309 20.09 -15.28 -2.85
C LEU A 309 20.24 -14.44 -4.12
N ILE A 310 20.04 -13.12 -3.99
CA ILE A 310 20.20 -12.16 -5.09
C ILE A 310 21.29 -11.17 -4.69
N VAL A 311 22.39 -11.16 -5.44
CA VAL A 311 23.58 -10.34 -5.15
C VAL A 311 23.90 -9.48 -6.36
N PRO A 312 24.13 -8.17 -6.18
CA PRO A 312 24.63 -7.34 -7.26
C PRO A 312 26.15 -7.46 -7.40
N GLN A 313 26.67 -7.24 -8.60
CA GLN A 313 28.10 -7.31 -8.88
C GLN A 313 28.65 -5.93 -9.25
N ASP A 314 29.73 -5.51 -8.58
CA ASP A 314 30.39 -4.22 -8.80
C ASP A 314 31.68 -4.38 -9.61
N CYS A 315 32.60 -3.41 -9.54
CA CYS A 315 33.90 -3.49 -10.22
C CYS A 315 34.84 -4.54 -9.63
N GLY A 316 34.68 -4.87 -8.35
CA GLY A 316 35.56 -5.77 -7.61
C GLY A 316 35.04 -7.19 -7.54
N GLY A 317 33.73 -7.40 -7.73
CA GLY A 317 33.13 -8.72 -7.55
C GLY A 317 31.73 -8.64 -6.99
N PHE A 318 31.46 -9.43 -5.95
CA PHE A 318 30.13 -9.52 -5.35
C PHE A 318 29.97 -8.42 -4.30
N ASN A 319 28.89 -7.65 -4.38
CA ASN A 319 28.65 -6.58 -3.42
C ASN A 319 27.56 -6.93 -2.40
N LEU A 320 27.92 -6.87 -1.11
CA LEU A 320 27.01 -7.18 0.00
C LEU A 320 26.53 -5.95 0.77
N GLY A 321 26.52 -4.78 0.13
CA GLY A 321 25.94 -3.54 0.67
C GLY A 321 24.44 -3.40 0.46
N SER A 322 23.90 -4.07 -0.57
CA SER A 322 22.46 -4.16 -0.83
C SER A 322 22.14 -5.47 -1.54
N PHE A 323 21.63 -6.47 -0.81
CA PHE A 323 21.36 -7.80 -1.35
C PHE A 323 20.12 -8.43 -0.72
N PHE A 324 19.53 -9.42 -1.40
CA PHE A 324 18.28 -10.04 -0.96
C PHE A 324 18.47 -11.52 -0.65
N VAL A 325 17.88 -11.95 0.45
CA VAL A 325 17.90 -13.33 0.91
C VAL A 325 16.48 -13.84 1.09
N LYS A 326 16.16 -14.97 0.48
CA LYS A 326 14.89 -15.68 0.66
C LYS A 326 14.99 -16.62 1.85
N ARG A 327 13.91 -16.76 2.61
CA ARG A 327 13.78 -17.83 3.61
C ARG A 327 13.68 -19.17 2.90
N SER A 328 14.65 -20.05 3.13
CA SER A 328 14.62 -21.41 2.64
C SER A 328 15.54 -22.31 3.48
N ALA A 329 15.32 -23.62 3.40
CA ALA A 329 16.24 -24.59 4.02
C ALA A 329 17.65 -24.53 3.40
N TRP A 330 17.77 -24.11 2.14
CA TRP A 330 19.06 -23.86 1.50
C TRP A 330 19.77 -22.67 2.14
N THR A 331 19.03 -21.59 2.39
CA THR A 331 19.57 -20.37 3.00
C THR A 331 20.07 -20.64 4.41
N ASP A 332 19.34 -21.42 5.22
CA ASP A 332 19.78 -21.78 6.58
C ASP A 332 21.14 -22.49 6.55
N ARG A 333 21.33 -23.42 5.60
CA ARG A 333 22.59 -24.15 5.39
C ARG A 333 23.70 -23.25 4.87
N LEU A 334 23.40 -22.36 3.92
CA LEU A 334 24.37 -21.38 3.43
C LEU A 334 24.86 -20.52 4.59
N LEU A 335 23.97 -19.98 5.41
CA LEU A 335 24.35 -19.15 6.56
C LEU A 335 25.20 -19.93 7.58
N ASP A 336 25.01 -21.25 7.74
CA ASP A 336 25.87 -22.07 8.62
C ASP A 336 27.29 -22.21 8.07
N ILE A 337 27.43 -22.46 6.77
CA ILE A 337 28.74 -22.62 6.11
C ILE A 337 29.43 -21.26 5.95
N TRP A 338 28.65 -20.20 5.73
CA TRP A 338 29.18 -18.86 5.58
C TRP A 338 29.83 -18.37 6.89
N TRP A 339 29.25 -18.76 8.04
CA TRP A 339 29.81 -18.51 9.37
C TRP A 339 30.83 -19.60 9.83
N ASP A 340 31.37 -20.42 8.93
CA ASP A 340 32.34 -21.46 9.29
C ASP A 340 33.63 -20.84 9.88
N PRO A 341 34.10 -21.29 11.07
CA PRO A 341 35.36 -20.85 11.63
C PRO A 341 36.56 -21.06 10.71
N VAL A 342 36.53 -21.98 9.73
CA VAL A 342 37.63 -22.11 8.76
C VAL A 342 37.76 -20.86 7.90
N GLY A 343 36.66 -20.40 7.28
CA GLY A 343 36.67 -19.18 6.48
C GLY A 343 36.94 -17.96 7.36
N TYR A 344 36.22 -17.87 8.47
CA TYR A 344 36.28 -16.72 9.35
C TYR A 344 37.62 -16.61 10.14
N GLU A 345 38.22 -17.68 10.63
CA GLU A 345 39.44 -17.62 11.47
C GLU A 345 40.73 -17.87 10.69
N GLN A 346 40.73 -18.66 9.61
CA GLN A 346 41.96 -18.99 8.90
C GLN A 346 42.20 -18.11 7.67
N LYS A 347 41.13 -17.70 6.98
CA LYS A 347 41.22 -16.96 5.72
C LYS A 347 41.02 -15.45 5.83
N HIS A 348 40.59 -14.94 6.99
CA HIS A 348 40.37 -13.50 7.19
C HIS A 348 41.63 -12.61 7.03
N MET A 349 42.84 -13.18 7.11
CA MET A 349 44.08 -12.45 6.85
C MET A 349 44.42 -12.40 5.34
N GLU A 350 43.88 -13.33 4.56
CA GLU A 350 44.06 -13.39 3.10
C GLU A 350 42.97 -12.61 2.37
N TRP A 351 41.76 -12.55 2.93
CA TRP A 351 40.59 -11.90 2.35
C TRP A 351 40.47 -10.45 2.79
N GLU A 352 40.65 -9.53 1.85
CA GLU A 352 40.55 -8.09 2.06
C GLU A 352 39.09 -7.66 2.29
N HIS A 353 38.15 -8.23 1.53
CA HIS A 353 36.72 -7.89 1.60
C HIS A 353 35.92 -8.85 2.49
N LYS A 354 36.60 -9.56 3.41
CA LYS A 354 36.02 -10.33 4.52
C LYS A 354 34.90 -11.30 4.08
N GLU A 355 33.64 -10.96 4.35
CA GLU A 355 32.48 -11.82 4.10
C GLU A 355 32.09 -11.88 2.63
N GLN A 356 32.46 -10.87 1.84
CA GLN A 356 32.28 -10.83 0.38
C GLN A 356 33.15 -11.88 -0.28
N ASP A 357 34.47 -11.84 -0.03
CA ASP A 357 35.44 -12.81 -0.54
C ASP A 357 35.07 -14.25 -0.14
N ALA A 358 34.52 -14.45 1.05
CA ALA A 358 34.08 -15.75 1.49
C ALA A 358 32.87 -16.28 0.68
N LEU A 359 31.93 -15.41 0.32
CA LEU A 359 30.82 -15.79 -0.56
C LEU A 359 31.32 -16.10 -1.97
N GLU A 360 32.28 -15.33 -2.48
CA GLU A 360 32.93 -15.57 -3.77
C GLU A 360 33.69 -16.90 -3.78
N TYR A 361 34.40 -17.20 -2.70
CA TYR A 361 35.08 -18.47 -2.51
C TYR A 361 34.10 -19.64 -2.48
N MET A 362 32.98 -19.50 -1.75
CA MET A 362 31.93 -20.52 -1.75
C MET A 362 31.30 -20.67 -3.13
N TYR A 363 30.98 -19.59 -3.82
CA TYR A 363 30.42 -19.64 -5.17
C TYR A 363 31.35 -20.37 -6.15
N THR A 364 32.66 -20.09 -6.07
CA THR A 364 33.68 -20.69 -6.93
C THR A 364 33.88 -22.18 -6.63
N ASN A 365 33.96 -22.56 -5.36
CA ASN A 365 34.38 -23.91 -4.95
C ASN A 365 33.22 -24.86 -4.61
N GLN A 366 32.02 -24.34 -4.32
CA GLN A 366 30.87 -25.13 -3.86
C GLN A 366 29.76 -25.16 -4.93
N PRO A 367 29.60 -26.26 -5.68
CA PRO A 367 28.66 -26.32 -6.80
C PRO A 367 27.20 -26.08 -6.42
N TRP A 368 26.78 -26.58 -5.26
CA TRP A 368 25.40 -26.48 -4.77
C TRP A 368 24.94 -25.04 -4.45
N VAL A 369 25.86 -24.08 -4.38
CA VAL A 369 25.53 -22.67 -4.13
C VAL A 369 25.02 -21.99 -5.40
N ARG A 370 25.56 -22.36 -6.56
CA ARG A 370 25.37 -21.63 -7.82
C ARG A 370 23.94 -21.65 -8.36
N PRO A 371 23.20 -22.79 -8.39
CA PRO A 371 21.83 -22.82 -8.92
C PRO A 371 20.84 -21.92 -8.16
N HIS A 372 21.13 -21.62 -6.90
CA HIS A 372 20.26 -20.87 -5.99
C HIS A 372 20.69 -19.40 -5.80
N LEU A 373 21.85 -19.02 -6.34
CA LEU A 373 22.35 -17.65 -6.36
C LEU A 373 22.04 -17.03 -7.72
N ALA A 374 21.59 -15.79 -7.72
CA ALA A 374 21.36 -15.06 -8.95
C ALA A 374 21.88 -13.62 -8.83
N PHE A 375 22.30 -13.07 -9.95
CA PHE A 375 22.92 -11.75 -10.04
C PHE A 375 21.94 -10.72 -10.58
N ILE A 376 22.00 -9.53 -10.01
CA ILE A 376 21.19 -8.39 -10.45
C ILE A 376 22.10 -7.26 -10.91
N PRO A 377 21.78 -6.55 -12.01
CA PRO A 377 22.59 -5.40 -12.43
C PRO A 377 22.78 -4.40 -11.29
N GLN A 378 24.02 -4.02 -10.99
CA GLN A 378 24.39 -3.18 -9.85
C GLN A 378 23.49 -1.95 -9.71
N ARG A 379 23.32 -1.19 -10.78
CA ARG A 379 22.53 0.05 -10.79
C ARG A 379 21.06 -0.13 -10.39
N LYS A 380 20.48 -1.32 -10.54
CA LYS A 380 19.08 -1.56 -10.13
C LYS A 380 18.90 -1.53 -8.62
N VAL A 381 19.90 -1.91 -7.83
CA VAL A 381 19.72 -2.10 -6.37
C VAL A 381 20.82 -1.54 -5.51
N ASN A 382 21.94 -1.15 -6.11
CA ASN A 382 23.19 -0.86 -5.43
C ASN A 382 24.12 0.06 -6.26
N SER A 383 23.57 1.06 -6.97
CA SER A 383 24.38 1.96 -7.79
C SER A 383 25.47 2.67 -6.97
N PHE A 384 26.62 2.94 -7.57
CA PHE A 384 27.71 3.64 -6.89
C PHE A 384 27.76 5.13 -7.25
N PRO A 385 28.23 5.99 -6.32
CA PRO A 385 28.50 7.38 -6.64
C PRO A 385 29.67 7.51 -7.61
N PRO A 386 29.71 8.55 -8.46
CA PRO A 386 30.83 8.78 -9.36
C PRO A 386 32.13 8.92 -8.54
N GLY A 387 33.19 8.25 -8.99
CA GLY A 387 34.48 8.20 -8.28
C GLY A 387 34.62 7.05 -7.28
N ALA A 388 33.60 6.20 -7.13
CA ALA A 388 33.79 4.85 -6.59
C ALA A 388 34.41 3.93 -7.66
N CYS A 389 34.94 2.77 -7.28
CA CYS A 389 35.50 1.78 -8.22
C CYS A 389 36.79 2.17 -8.97
N GLY A 390 37.60 3.09 -8.44
CA GLY A 390 38.95 3.39 -8.93
C GLY A 390 39.02 4.32 -10.15
N ASP A 391 40.24 4.51 -10.67
CA ASP A 391 40.58 5.57 -11.66
C ASP A 391 40.07 5.32 -13.10
N ASN A 392 39.36 4.21 -13.35
CA ASN A 392 38.88 3.85 -14.69
C ASN A 392 37.74 4.75 -15.22
N GLY A 393 37.29 5.72 -14.42
CA GLY A 393 36.29 6.70 -14.79
C GLY A 393 34.85 6.24 -14.55
N GLU A 394 33.90 7.01 -15.06
CA GLU A 394 32.47 6.74 -14.87
C GLU A 394 31.96 5.62 -15.78
N ASP A 395 31.87 4.40 -15.24
CA ASP A 395 31.16 3.28 -15.87
C ASP A 395 29.63 3.42 -15.79
N MET A 396 28.98 3.40 -16.95
CA MET A 396 27.52 3.53 -17.06
C MET A 396 26.73 2.35 -16.47
N ASN A 397 27.38 1.22 -16.18
CA ASN A 397 26.72 0.02 -15.65
C ASN A 397 26.74 -0.06 -14.12
N ILE A 398 27.59 0.74 -13.47
CA ILE A 398 27.87 0.67 -12.03
C ILE A 398 27.47 1.99 -11.36
N HIS A 399 27.76 3.12 -12.01
CA HIS A 399 27.58 4.44 -11.44
C HIS A 399 26.12 4.93 -11.52
N TYR A 400 25.75 5.75 -10.55
CA TYR A 400 24.44 6.34 -10.43
C TYR A 400 24.16 7.30 -11.59
N HIS A 401 23.06 7.07 -12.30
CA HIS A 401 22.56 8.00 -13.32
C HIS A 401 21.23 8.64 -12.93
N GLU A 402 21.20 9.97 -12.93
CA GLU A 402 20.01 10.76 -12.57
C GLU A 402 18.85 10.55 -13.56
N HIS A 403 19.13 10.39 -14.85
CA HIS A 403 18.09 10.23 -15.88
C HIS A 403 17.34 8.90 -15.78
N ASP A 404 18.07 7.84 -15.44
CA ASP A 404 17.52 6.49 -15.34
C ASP A 404 16.84 6.23 -13.99
N ARG A 405 17.06 7.15 -13.03
CA ARG A 405 16.48 7.11 -11.68
C ARG A 405 16.77 5.79 -10.96
N ASP A 406 18.06 5.52 -10.81
CA ASP A 406 18.56 4.35 -10.08
C ASP A 406 17.97 4.31 -8.67
N PHE A 407 17.59 3.11 -8.22
CA PHE A 407 16.72 2.92 -7.06
C PHE A 407 17.40 3.24 -5.72
N VAL A 408 18.66 2.80 -5.58
CA VAL A 408 19.48 2.93 -4.36
C VAL A 408 20.89 3.29 -4.78
N VAL A 409 21.46 4.26 -4.06
CA VAL A 409 22.89 4.59 -4.15
C VAL A 409 23.60 4.04 -2.92
N ASN A 410 24.77 3.43 -3.14
CA ASN A 410 25.64 2.90 -2.11
C ASN A 410 26.97 3.63 -2.15
N MET A 411 27.26 4.41 -1.12
CA MET A 411 28.52 5.12 -0.97
C MET A 411 29.59 4.20 -0.38
N ALA A 412 29.75 3.01 -0.96
CA ALA A 412 30.75 2.04 -0.54
C ALA A 412 32.16 2.61 -0.74
N GLY A 413 33.05 2.38 0.22
CA GLY A 413 34.43 2.86 0.16
C GLY A 413 34.59 4.38 0.29
N CYS A 414 33.55 5.14 0.66
CA CYS A 414 33.67 6.59 0.85
C CYS A 414 34.60 6.96 2.02
N GLU A 415 34.85 6.03 2.94
CA GLU A 415 35.77 6.18 4.07
C GLU A 415 37.24 6.29 3.63
N TRP A 416 37.54 5.85 2.40
CA TRP A 416 38.88 5.78 1.84
C TRP A 416 39.16 7.00 0.95
N GLY A 417 39.25 8.17 1.58
CA GLY A 417 39.66 9.43 0.91
C GLY A 417 38.54 10.23 0.26
N ARG A 418 37.26 9.86 0.44
CA ARG A 418 36.07 10.64 0.01
C ARG A 418 35.30 11.17 1.22
N ASP A 419 34.27 11.99 0.99
CA ASP A 419 33.41 12.50 2.06
C ASP A 419 32.03 11.83 2.05
N CYS A 420 31.90 10.74 2.81
CA CYS A 420 30.66 9.99 2.98
C CYS A 420 29.46 10.88 3.34
N TRP A 421 29.66 11.85 4.24
CA TRP A 421 28.56 12.69 4.71
C TRP A 421 28.15 13.70 3.64
N GLY A 422 29.11 14.32 2.97
CA GLY A 422 28.87 15.24 1.86
C GLY A 422 28.13 14.56 0.69
N GLU A 423 28.57 13.36 0.31
CA GLU A 423 27.91 12.55 -0.72
C GLU A 423 26.47 12.19 -0.32
N MET A 424 26.28 11.62 0.89
CA MET A 424 24.96 11.27 1.41
C MET A 424 24.03 12.48 1.45
N TYR A 425 24.54 13.64 1.87
CA TYR A 425 23.79 14.88 1.90
C TYR A 425 23.39 15.34 0.49
N ASN A 426 24.30 15.24 -0.48
CA ASN A 426 24.02 15.57 -1.88
C ASN A 426 22.92 14.67 -2.47
N TYR A 427 23.05 13.35 -2.32
CA TYR A 427 22.03 12.40 -2.79
C TYR A 427 20.69 12.57 -2.09
N ARG A 428 20.70 12.92 -0.80
CA ARG A 428 19.47 13.28 -0.08
C ARG A 428 18.80 14.52 -0.67
N GLN A 429 19.55 15.55 -1.01
CA GLN A 429 19.00 16.73 -1.69
C GLN A 429 18.49 16.38 -3.10
N LEU A 430 19.24 15.56 -3.83
CA LEU A 430 18.88 15.11 -5.17
C LEU A 430 17.57 14.31 -5.16
N SER A 431 17.46 13.30 -4.28
CA SER A 431 16.22 12.52 -4.10
C SER A 431 15.04 13.42 -3.73
N ASN A 432 15.25 14.39 -2.83
CA ASN A 432 14.21 15.37 -2.47
C ASN A 432 13.83 16.31 -3.62
N ARG A 433 14.71 16.52 -4.61
CA ARG A 433 14.43 17.33 -5.81
C ARG A 433 13.67 16.52 -6.85
N LEU A 434 14.09 15.28 -7.10
CA LEU A 434 13.49 14.37 -8.08
C LEU A 434 12.08 13.94 -7.68
N ASN A 435 11.89 13.62 -6.39
CA ASN A 435 10.61 13.09 -5.86
C ASN A 435 9.61 14.16 -5.40
N ARG A 436 9.76 15.41 -5.83
CA ARG A 436 8.81 16.48 -5.46
C ARG A 436 7.45 16.23 -6.08
N ASN A 437 6.41 16.44 -5.28
CA ASN A 437 5.04 16.41 -5.77
C ASN A 437 4.80 17.55 -6.76
N ASN A 438 3.89 17.36 -7.73
CA ASN A 438 3.54 18.40 -8.70
C ASN A 438 3.08 19.71 -8.03
N TRP A 439 2.41 19.60 -6.89
CA TRP A 439 2.02 20.75 -6.07
C TRP A 439 3.21 21.49 -5.44
N GLU A 440 4.23 20.76 -4.99
CA GLU A 440 5.45 21.34 -4.43
C GLU A 440 6.26 22.02 -5.53
N LYS A 441 6.38 21.40 -6.71
CA LYS A 441 6.99 22.01 -7.90
C LYS A 441 6.28 23.32 -8.28
N PHE A 442 4.94 23.33 -8.24
CA PHE A 442 4.15 24.52 -8.47
C PHE A 442 4.41 25.61 -7.42
N LYS A 443 4.36 25.26 -6.12
CA LYS A 443 4.62 26.19 -5.02
C LYS A 443 6.01 26.83 -5.12
N ASP A 444 7.02 26.03 -5.44
CA ASP A 444 8.39 26.50 -5.60
C ASP A 444 8.54 27.39 -6.83
N GLY A 445 7.87 27.07 -7.94
CA GLY A 445 7.83 27.94 -9.13
C GLY A 445 7.25 29.33 -8.81
N VAL A 446 6.16 29.38 -8.04
CA VAL A 446 5.56 30.65 -7.59
C VAL A 446 6.48 31.39 -6.63
N SER A 447 7.06 30.70 -5.65
CA SER A 447 8.00 31.27 -4.68
C SER A 447 9.26 31.81 -5.37
N GLY A 448 9.80 31.09 -6.34
CA GLY A 448 10.96 31.47 -7.14
C GLY A 448 10.68 32.68 -8.04
N ALA A 449 9.50 32.74 -8.67
CA ALA A 449 9.08 33.93 -9.41
C ALA A 449 8.97 35.16 -8.50
N PHE A 450 8.43 34.99 -7.30
CA PHE A 450 8.30 36.06 -6.31
C PHE A 450 9.66 36.53 -5.76
N SER A 451 10.58 35.61 -5.49
CA SER A 451 11.93 35.96 -5.04
C SER A 451 12.72 36.68 -6.14
N PHE A 452 12.62 36.22 -7.39
CA PHE A 452 13.23 36.88 -8.55
C PHE A 452 12.70 38.31 -8.74
N LEU A 453 11.38 38.50 -8.67
CA LEU A 453 10.76 39.84 -8.73
C LEU A 453 11.23 40.74 -7.58
N LYS A 454 11.40 40.18 -6.38
CA LYS A 454 11.91 40.92 -5.22
C LYS A 454 13.38 41.32 -5.37
N THR A 455 14.22 40.45 -5.91
CA THR A 455 15.64 40.75 -6.19
C THR A 455 15.75 41.81 -7.28
N LYS A 456 15.01 41.67 -8.39
CA LYS A 456 14.98 42.64 -9.48
C LYS A 456 14.49 44.02 -9.03
N LYS A 457 13.47 44.06 -8.16
CA LYS A 457 13.00 45.33 -7.55
C LYS A 457 14.08 45.97 -6.68
N LYS A 458 14.83 45.18 -5.90
CA LYS A 458 15.96 45.69 -5.09
C LYS A 458 17.09 46.24 -5.95
N GLU A 459 17.44 45.56 -7.04
CA GLU A 459 18.45 46.03 -8.00
C GLU A 459 18.04 47.36 -8.62
N ILE A 460 16.79 47.49 -9.12
CA ILE A 460 16.29 48.74 -9.70
C ILE A 460 16.34 49.89 -8.68
N THR A 461 15.86 49.68 -7.45
CA THR A 461 15.90 50.72 -6.39
C THR A 461 17.32 51.04 -5.90
N GLY A 462 18.25 50.09 -5.98
CA GLY A 462 19.66 50.33 -5.66
C GLY A 462 20.33 51.18 -6.74
N THR A 463 20.05 50.87 -8.01
CA THR A 463 20.58 51.61 -9.17
C THR A 463 20.03 53.04 -9.23
N GLU A 464 18.75 53.26 -8.87
CA GLU A 464 18.17 54.61 -8.76
C GLU A 464 18.83 55.44 -7.65
N LYS A 465 19.12 54.85 -6.48
CA LYS A 465 19.85 55.53 -5.41
C LYS A 465 21.30 55.87 -5.77
N ASP A 466 22.00 54.94 -6.41
CA ASP A 466 23.38 55.16 -6.84
C ASP A 466 23.49 56.26 -7.92
N ASN A 467 22.45 56.46 -8.72
CA ASN A 467 22.37 57.56 -9.69
C ASN A 467 22.02 58.91 -9.02
N GLU A 468 21.08 58.94 -8.06
CA GLU A 468 20.79 60.16 -7.27
C GLU A 468 21.99 60.63 -6.45
N ASP A 469 22.78 59.72 -5.89
CA ASP A 469 23.98 60.05 -5.10
C ASP A 469 25.16 60.50 -5.97
N LYS A 470 25.17 60.16 -7.28
CA LYS A 470 26.13 60.70 -8.25
C LYS A 470 25.75 62.10 -8.71
N GLU A 471 24.48 62.35 -9.02
CA GLU A 471 24.01 63.70 -9.40
C GLU A 471 24.23 64.73 -8.27
N LYS A 472 24.06 64.34 -7.00
CA LYS A 472 24.34 65.23 -5.84
C LYS A 472 25.83 65.50 -5.58
N LYS A 473 26.74 64.74 -6.17
CA LYS A 473 28.19 64.96 -6.05
C LYS A 473 28.77 65.80 -7.19
N GLU A 474 28.04 65.95 -8.29
CA GLU A 474 28.42 66.76 -9.45
C GLU A 474 27.79 68.17 -9.44
N SER A 475 26.82 68.42 -8.54
CA SER A 475 26.30 69.74 -8.17
C SER A 475 27.03 70.32 -6.96
#